data_AF-A0A2W7BMI6-F1
#
_entry.id   AF-A0A2W7BMI6-F1
#
_cell.length_a   1.000
_cell.length_b   1.000
_cell.length_c   1.000
_cell.angle_alpha   90.00
_cell.angle_beta   90.00
_cell.angle_gamma   90.00
#
_symmetry.space_group_name_H-M   'P 1'
#
loop_
_entity.id
_entity.type
_entity.pdbx_description
1 polymer ?
#
loop_
_entity_poly.entity_id
_entity_poly.type
_entity_poly.pdbx_seq_one_letter_code
_entity_poly.pdbx_strand_id
1 'polypeptide(L)' 'MKLLQAWIELHKDELIANWQLAVSGQLPYKIEPLR' A
#
# COMPACT_ATOMS: atom_id res chain seq x y z
N MET A 1 7.42 -15.73 -5.61
CA MET A 1 6.34 -14.74 -5.74
C MET A 1 5.41 -14.61 -4.53
N LYS A 2 5.47 -15.51 -3.52
CA LYS A 2 4.51 -15.52 -2.39
C LYS A 2 4.63 -14.34 -1.42
N LEU A 3 5.84 -13.83 -1.17
CA LEU A 3 6.08 -12.74 -0.21
C LEU A 3 5.41 -11.43 -0.65
N LEU A 4 5.55 -11.05 -1.92
CA LEU A 4 4.92 -9.84 -2.43
C LEU A 4 3.38 -9.94 -2.38
N GLN A 5 2.82 -11.10 -2.73
CA GLN A 5 1.37 -11.32 -2.64
C GLN A 5 0.89 -11.21 -1.19
N ALA A 6 1.58 -11.85 -0.25
CA ALA A 6 1.25 -11.74 1.17
C ALA A 6 1.34 -10.28 1.68
N TRP A 7 2.32 -9.51 1.19
CA TRP A 7 2.44 -8.10 1.53
C TRP A 7 1.28 -7.28 0.98
N ILE A 8 0.89 -7.50 -0.28
CA ILE A 8 -0.24 -6.81 -0.91
C ILE A 8 -1.54 -7.11 -0.18
N GLU A 9 -1.80 -8.37 0.17
CA GLU A 9 -3.02 -8.75 0.88
C GLU A 9 -3.06 -8.16 2.30
N LEU A 10 -1.92 -8.11 2.99
CA LEU A 10 -1.82 -7.54 4.34
C LEU A 10 -2.08 -6.02 4.35
N HIS A 11 -1.63 -5.30 3.32
CA HIS A 11 -1.68 -3.82 3.26
C HIS A 11 -2.71 -3.30 2.25
N LYS A 12 -3.70 -4.12 1.87
CA LYS A 12 -4.66 -3.78 0.81
C LYS A 12 -5.40 -2.46 1.06
N ASP A 13 -5.86 -2.25 2.29
CA ASP A 13 -6.61 -1.05 2.65
C ASP A 13 -5.70 0.20 2.64
N GLU A 14 -4.46 0.07 3.10
CA GLU A 14 -3.46 1.14 3.05
C GLU A 14 -3.10 1.50 1.60
N LEU A 15 -2.99 0.51 0.72
CA LEU A 15 -2.75 0.73 -0.70
C LEU A 15 -3.90 1.47 -1.37
N ILE A 16 -5.15 1.14 -1.04
CA ILE A 16 -6.33 1.84 -1.56
C ILE A 16 -6.38 3.27 -1.03
N ALA A 17 -6.14 3.49 0.26
CA ALA A 17 -6.10 4.83 0.85
C ALA A 17 -5.00 5.68 0.20
N ASN A 18 -3.79 5.14 0.06
CA ASN A 18 -2.67 5.80 -0.62
C ASN A 18 -2.97 6.10 -2.10
N TRP A 19 -3.70 5.22 -2.79
CA TRP A 19 -4.16 5.48 -4.15
C TRP A 19 -5.08 6.71 -4.21
N GLN A 20 -6.05 6.82 -3.30
CA GLN A 20 -6.95 7.99 -3.23
C GLN A 20 -6.18 9.29 -2.96
N LEU A 21 -5.19 9.25 -2.07
CA LEU A 21 -4.31 10.40 -1.82
C LEU A 21 -3.56 10.80 -3.09
N ALA A 22 -2.91 9.84 -3.76
CA ALA A 22 -2.15 10.09 -4.98
C ALA A 22 -2.99 10.73 -6.09
N VAL A 23 -4.20 10.20 -6.35
CA VAL A 23 -5.07 10.75 -7.40
C VAL A 23 -5.67 12.12 -7.03
N SER A 24 -5.73 12.44 -5.74
CA SER A 24 -6.10 13.79 -5.25
C SER A 24 -4.94 14.80 -5.24
N GLY A 25 -3.74 14.39 -5.68
CA GLY A 25 -2.52 15.21 -5.66
C GLY A 25 -1.87 15.33 -4.29
N GLN A 26 -2.26 14.48 -3.33
CA GLN A 26 -1.69 14.40 -1.99
C GLN A 26 -0.61 13.33 -1.93
N LEU A 27 0.35 13.50 -1.02
CA LEU A 27 1.48 12.57 -0.88
C LEU A 27 1.03 11.30 -0.14
N PRO A 28 1.24 10.09 -0.72
CA PRO A 28 1.01 8.84 -0.01
C PRO A 28 1.97 8.64 1.16
N TYR A 29 1.57 7.80 2.11
CA TYR A 29 2.42 7.41 3.24
C TYR A 29 3.27 6.18 2.91
N LYS A 30 4.38 6.01 3.62
CA LYS A 30 5.18 4.77 3.54
C LYS A 30 4.42 3.62 4.18
N ILE A 31 4.43 2.48 3.48
CA ILE A 31 3.92 1.21 3.97
C ILE A 31 5.13 0.35 4.34
N GLU A 32 5.13 -0.24 5.54
CA GLU A 32 6.25 -1.05 6.02
C GLU A 32 6.39 -2.35 5.20
N PRO A 33 7.62 -2.78 4.87
CA PRO A 33 7.83 -4.05 4.17
C PRO A 33 7.56 -5.25 5.10
N LEU A 34 7.27 -6.41 4.53
CA LEU A 34 7.27 -7.68 5.28
C LEU A 34 8.69 -7.95 5.82
N ARG A 35 8.79 -8.29 7.11
CA ARG A 35 10.02 -8.72 7.80
C ARG A 35 10.14 -10.23 7.87
#